data_AF-A0A396L8Q9-F1
#
_entry.id   AF-A0A396L8Q9-F1
#
_cell.length_a   1.000
_cell.length_b   1.000
_cell.length_c   1.000
_cell.angle_alpha   90.00
_cell.angle_beta   90.00
_cell.angle_gamma   90.00
#
_symmetry.space_group_name_H-M   'P 1'
#
loop_
_entity.id
_entity.type
_entity.pdbx_description
1 polymer ?
#
loop_
_entity_poly.entity_id
_entity_poly.type
_entity_poly.pdbx_seq_one_letter_code
_entity_poly.pdbx_strand_id
1 'polypeptide(L)'
;MRMHKKRIARYGTALICAFGVALSSMPVHAEDIKSLENKTSNLQDQLDGINQDMVEISDKIAETEAQIEESNNEVFRLEASLQISRNNEEKQYENMKSRIKYMYENGSESMISMLFSADSMADLLNKADFVQNVTEYDRDMLENLVKVREGIETQEDDLKSQQTELADLKEQLNSEQAELQAKAAATSTDLATFNAQLQAARDAKAKEEEAAKQKAAEAAANTTTSSNKNNSSSSNTNSGSNSSSNSNSGSNSGNNHGNYVIPSGGLTPSKGRIWFNGHSETYYSQKVLPGGGLAIPGRHIASDGTIRDKDNYIVVASDDYPKGTVVQTSLGAGKVYDSGSGKGNIDLYTDW
;
A
#
# COMPACT_ATOMS: atom_id res chain seq x y z
N MET A 1 16.31 -25.82 10.16
CA MET A 1 17.45 -24.88 10.22
C MET A 1 17.13 -23.80 11.25
N ARG A 2 18.00 -23.57 12.23
CA ARG A 2 17.80 -22.59 13.31
C ARG A 2 18.27 -21.21 12.85
N MET A 3 17.35 -20.31 12.50
CA MET A 3 17.70 -18.93 12.16
C MET A 3 17.88 -18.08 13.42
N HIS A 4 19.08 -17.54 13.57
CA HIS A 4 19.49 -16.69 14.69
C HIS A 4 18.87 -15.29 14.55
N LYS A 5 17.98 -14.92 15.48
CA LYS A 5 17.53 -13.54 15.67
C LYS A 5 18.71 -12.71 16.21
N LYS A 6 19.30 -11.85 15.37
CA LYS A 6 20.31 -10.86 15.81
C LYS A 6 19.58 -9.76 16.59
N ARG A 7 19.62 -9.83 17.92
CA ARG A 7 19.26 -8.71 18.80
C ARG A 7 20.34 -7.63 18.67
N ILE A 8 20.03 -6.52 18.03
CA ILE A 8 20.86 -5.32 18.04
C ILE A 8 20.64 -4.64 19.39
N ALA A 9 21.63 -4.73 20.25
CA ALA A 9 21.68 -4.02 21.53
C ALA A 9 21.92 -2.52 21.25
N ARG A 10 20.89 -1.69 21.44
CA ARG A 10 21.04 -0.23 21.48
C ARG A 10 21.44 0.18 22.90
N TYR A 11 22.75 0.34 23.13
CA TYR A 11 23.27 1.06 24.30
C TYR A 11 23.16 2.56 24.03
N GLY A 12 22.12 3.19 24.57
CA GLY A 12 21.98 4.65 24.59
C GLY A 12 22.35 5.17 25.98
N THR A 13 23.60 5.59 26.17
CA THR A 13 24.02 6.34 27.36
C THR A 13 23.46 7.76 27.26
N ALA A 14 22.34 8.00 27.92
CA ALA A 14 21.80 9.34 28.14
C ALA A 14 22.62 10.04 29.23
N LEU A 15 23.54 10.90 28.82
CA LEU A 15 24.29 11.78 29.73
C LEU A 15 23.51 13.09 29.86
N ILE A 16 22.64 13.14 30.88
CA ILE A 16 21.86 14.34 31.24
C ILE A 16 22.81 15.33 31.91
N CYS A 17 23.33 16.29 31.15
CA CYS A 17 24.00 17.46 31.72
C CYS A 17 22.99 18.60 31.90
N ALA A 18 22.22 18.53 32.99
CA ALA A 18 21.51 19.69 33.51
C ALA A 18 22.52 20.62 34.19
N PHE A 19 23.05 21.60 33.46
CA PHE A 19 23.84 22.68 34.02
C PHE A 19 23.04 23.99 33.93
N GLY A 20 22.26 24.26 34.97
CA GLY A 20 21.70 25.58 35.20
C GLY A 20 22.82 26.52 35.64
N VAL A 21 23.26 27.40 34.73
CA VAL A 21 24.24 28.44 35.05
C VAL A 21 23.49 29.74 35.35
N ALA A 22 23.58 30.16 36.61
CA ALA A 22 23.29 31.52 37.05
C ALA A 22 24.20 32.49 36.26
N LEU A 23 23.59 33.50 35.63
CA LEU A 23 24.30 34.57 34.93
C LEU A 23 25.11 35.40 35.93
N SER A 24 26.42 35.12 36.01
CA SER A 24 27.41 36.11 36.43
C SER A 24 28.10 36.66 35.17
N SER A 25 28.23 37.98 35.13
CA SER A 25 28.85 38.75 34.06
C SER A 25 30.31 38.32 33.85
N MET A 26 30.55 37.47 32.85
CA MET A 26 31.87 37.22 32.28
C MET A 26 31.92 37.82 30.87
N PRO A 27 33.07 38.35 30.42
CA PRO A 27 33.23 38.86 29.06
C PRO A 27 32.98 37.71 28.06
N VAL A 28 32.10 37.94 27.10
CA VAL A 28 31.77 36.96 26.05
C VAL A 28 32.86 37.05 24.98
N HIS A 29 33.68 36.01 24.87
CA HIS A 29 34.79 36.00 23.92
C HIS A 29 34.30 35.72 22.48
N ALA A 30 34.98 36.29 21.48
CA ALA A 30 34.63 36.09 20.07
C ALA A 30 34.70 34.61 19.61
N GLU A 31 35.49 33.77 20.30
CA GLU A 31 35.57 32.32 20.08
C GLU A 31 34.26 31.60 20.43
N ASP A 32 33.50 32.11 21.41
CA ASP A 32 32.21 31.52 21.81
C ASP A 32 31.13 31.74 20.76
N ILE A 33 31.12 32.91 20.09
CA ILE A 33 30.16 33.22 19.02
C ILE A 33 30.38 32.30 17.81
N LYS A 34 31.63 32.12 17.36
CA LYS A 34 31.94 31.24 16.22
C LYS A 34 31.60 29.78 16.53
N SER A 35 31.82 29.34 17.77
CA SER A 35 31.43 28.01 18.23
C SER A 35 29.90 27.82 18.21
N LEU A 36 29.14 28.82 18.66
CA LEU A 36 27.67 28.82 18.63
C LEU A 36 27.12 28.85 17.20
N GLU A 37 27.71 29.63 16.29
CA GLU A 37 27.37 29.64 14.87
C GLU A 37 27.57 28.26 14.24
N ASN A 38 28.73 27.63 14.48
CA ASN A 38 29.00 26.28 13.98
C ASN A 38 28.01 25.26 14.53
N LYS A 39 27.67 25.30 15.82
CA LYS A 39 26.68 24.37 16.41
C LYS A 39 25.29 24.57 15.80
N THR A 40 24.88 25.83 15.61
CA THR A 40 23.59 26.16 14.99
C THR A 40 23.52 25.67 13.55
N SER A 41 24.58 25.89 12.76
CA SER A 41 24.67 25.38 11.38
C SER A 41 24.59 23.86 11.34
N ASN A 42 25.36 23.16 12.19
CA ASN A 42 25.31 21.69 12.23
C ASN A 42 23.92 21.16 12.62
N LEU A 43 23.25 21.79 13.58
CA LEU A 43 21.89 21.39 13.98
C LEU A 43 20.88 21.65 12.85
N GLN A 44 21.06 22.73 12.08
CA GLN A 44 20.24 23.01 10.89
C GLN A 44 20.45 21.92 9.84
N ASP A 45 21.70 21.59 9.51
CA ASP A 45 22.04 20.53 8.55
C ASP A 45 21.49 19.17 9.00
N GLN A 46 21.55 18.87 10.30
CA GLN A 46 20.95 17.65 10.87
C GLN A 46 19.43 17.64 10.74
N LEU A 47 18.77 18.77 10.97
CA LEU A 47 17.32 18.89 10.83
C LEU A 47 16.88 18.72 9.38
N ASP A 48 17.61 19.33 8.45
CA ASP A 48 17.35 19.21 7.01
C ASP A 48 17.54 17.76 6.54
N GLY A 49 18.58 17.07 7.03
CA GLY A 49 18.78 15.64 6.79
C GLY A 49 17.64 14.77 7.33
N ILE A 50 17.19 15.01 8.57
CA ILE A 50 16.06 14.28 9.16
C ILE A 50 14.77 14.50 8.36
N ASN A 51 14.52 15.74 7.91
CA ASN A 51 13.35 16.03 7.09
C ASN A 51 13.40 15.29 5.74
N GLN A 52 14.58 15.16 5.14
CA GLN A 52 14.76 14.38 3.92
C GLN A 52 14.49 12.89 4.16
N ASP A 53 15.03 12.31 5.25
CA ASP A 53 14.77 10.92 5.65
C ASP A 53 13.27 10.68 5.90
N MET A 54 12.56 11.64 6.51
CA MET A 54 11.12 11.56 6.74
C MET A 54 10.32 11.53 5.43
N VAL A 55 10.73 12.29 4.40
CA VAL A 55 10.10 12.25 3.07
C VAL A 55 10.33 10.87 2.44
N GLU A 56 11.57 10.36 2.45
CA GLU A 56 11.89 9.05 1.87
C GLU A 56 11.12 7.91 2.54
N ILE A 57 11.00 7.93 3.87
CA ILE A 57 10.21 6.92 4.60
C ILE A 57 8.72 7.05 4.27
N SER A 58 8.21 8.27 4.13
CA SER A 58 6.81 8.49 3.75
C SER A 58 6.50 7.91 2.36
N ASP A 59 7.42 8.09 1.40
CA ASP A 59 7.30 7.50 0.06
C ASP A 59 7.33 5.97 0.12
N LYS A 60 8.24 5.38 0.92
CA LYS A 60 8.30 3.92 1.14
C LYS A 60 7.05 3.37 1.80
N ILE A 61 6.46 4.09 2.75
CA ILE A 61 5.18 3.71 3.38
C ILE A 61 4.08 3.68 2.32
N ALA A 62 3.96 4.72 1.50
CA ALA A 62 2.95 4.79 0.44
C ALA A 62 3.13 3.68 -0.61
N GLU A 63 4.37 3.37 -1.01
CA GLU A 63 4.67 2.25 -1.91
C GLU A 63 4.30 0.90 -1.28
N THR A 64 4.65 0.69 -0.01
CA THR A 64 4.32 -0.54 0.73
C THR A 64 2.80 -0.69 0.87
N GLU A 65 2.07 0.40 1.11
CA GLU A 65 0.60 0.38 1.15
C GLU A 65 -0.02 -0.01 -0.19
N ALA A 66 0.50 0.52 -1.30
CA ALA A 66 0.06 0.15 -2.63
C ALA A 66 0.31 -1.33 -2.93
N GLN A 67 1.48 -1.87 -2.55
CA GLN A 67 1.80 -3.30 -2.69
C GLN A 67 0.87 -4.19 -1.85
N ILE A 68 0.52 -3.76 -0.63
CA ILE A 68 -0.46 -4.46 0.21
C ILE A 68 -1.83 -4.48 -0.46
N GLU A 69 -2.29 -3.36 -1.01
CA GLU A 69 -3.58 -3.29 -1.72
C GLU A 69 -3.59 -4.17 -2.96
N GLU A 70 -2.54 -4.14 -3.78
CA GLU A 70 -2.40 -5.00 -4.96
C GLU A 70 -2.42 -6.48 -4.57
N SER A 71 -1.66 -6.87 -3.52
CA SER A 71 -1.65 -8.24 -3.03
C SER A 71 -3.01 -8.68 -2.49
N ASN A 72 -3.75 -7.83 -1.78
CA ASN A 72 -5.11 -8.13 -1.34
C ASN A 72 -6.07 -8.39 -2.52
N ASN A 73 -5.96 -7.57 -3.56
CA ASN A 73 -6.74 -7.77 -4.78
C ASN A 73 -6.41 -9.10 -5.47
N GLU A 74 -5.14 -9.46 -5.52
CA GLU A 74 -4.69 -10.73 -6.08
C GLU A 74 -5.20 -11.93 -5.26
N VAL A 75 -5.17 -11.86 -3.92
CA VAL A 75 -5.74 -12.89 -3.04
C VAL A 75 -7.23 -13.09 -3.32
N PHE A 76 -8.02 -12.02 -3.45
CA PHE A 76 -9.46 -12.15 -3.77
C PHE A 76 -9.71 -12.85 -5.11
N ARG A 77 -8.85 -12.60 -6.11
CA ARG A 77 -8.91 -13.28 -7.41
C ARG A 77 -8.60 -14.77 -7.27
N LEU A 78 -7.57 -15.13 -6.52
CA LEU A 78 -7.17 -16.52 -6.32
C LEU A 78 -8.23 -17.28 -5.51
N GLU A 79 -8.83 -16.66 -4.49
CA GLU A 79 -9.94 -17.27 -3.73
C GLU A 79 -11.15 -17.58 -4.63
N ALA A 80 -11.55 -16.65 -5.51
CA ALA A 80 -12.62 -16.87 -6.48
C ALA A 80 -12.26 -17.99 -7.46
N SER A 81 -11.03 -17.96 -7.99
CA SER A 81 -10.51 -18.99 -8.88
C SER A 81 -10.47 -20.37 -8.24
N LEU A 82 -10.08 -20.44 -6.96
CA LEU A 82 -10.02 -21.68 -6.19
C LEU A 82 -11.40 -22.26 -5.97
N GLN A 83 -12.38 -21.43 -5.63
CA GLN A 83 -13.76 -21.87 -5.44
C GLN A 83 -14.36 -22.41 -6.75
N ILE A 84 -14.13 -21.72 -7.88
CA ILE A 84 -14.55 -22.20 -9.20
C ILE A 84 -13.83 -23.50 -9.57
N SER A 85 -12.52 -23.60 -9.32
CA SER A 85 -11.74 -24.82 -9.59
C SER A 85 -12.27 -26.02 -8.81
N ARG A 86 -12.56 -25.85 -7.51
CA ARG A 86 -13.13 -26.91 -6.65
C ARG A 86 -14.50 -27.38 -7.14
N ASN A 87 -15.37 -26.45 -7.51
CA ASN A 87 -16.69 -26.79 -8.05
C ASN A 87 -16.60 -27.53 -9.39
N ASN A 88 -15.64 -27.16 -10.25
CA ASN A 88 -15.42 -27.84 -11.52
C ASN A 88 -14.79 -29.22 -11.36
N GLU A 89 -13.87 -29.39 -10.40
CA GLU A 89 -13.35 -30.70 -9.99
C GLU A 89 -14.46 -31.63 -9.51
N GLU A 90 -15.37 -31.16 -8.64
CA GLU A 90 -16.49 -31.95 -8.15
C GLU A 90 -17.47 -32.34 -9.28
N LYS A 91 -17.80 -31.40 -10.17
CA LYS A 91 -18.61 -31.68 -11.36
C LYS A 91 -17.94 -32.72 -12.26
N GLN A 92 -16.63 -32.61 -12.49
CA GLN A 92 -15.89 -33.57 -13.30
C GLN A 92 -15.90 -34.96 -12.65
N TYR A 93 -15.73 -35.02 -11.33
CA TYR A 93 -15.79 -36.26 -10.57
C TYR A 93 -17.17 -36.94 -10.64
N GLU A 94 -18.26 -36.20 -10.45
CA GLU A 94 -19.62 -36.75 -10.53
C GLU A 94 -20.00 -37.16 -11.98
N ASN A 95 -19.52 -36.44 -12.99
CA ASN A 95 -19.65 -36.84 -14.40
C ASN A 95 -18.91 -38.16 -14.68
N MET A 96 -17.67 -38.27 -14.20
CA MET A 96 -16.87 -39.50 -14.32
C MET A 96 -17.57 -40.67 -13.61
N LYS A 97 -18.06 -40.47 -12.39
CA LYS A 97 -18.81 -41.48 -11.64
C LYS A 97 -20.10 -41.89 -12.34
N SER A 98 -20.85 -40.94 -12.89
CA SER A 98 -22.06 -41.22 -13.67
C SER A 98 -21.74 -42.03 -14.93
N ARG A 99 -20.63 -41.72 -15.60
CA ARG A 99 -20.14 -42.48 -16.75
C ARG A 99 -19.71 -43.90 -16.35
N ILE A 100 -18.95 -44.05 -15.28
CA ILE A 100 -18.55 -45.36 -14.73
C ILE A 100 -19.79 -46.17 -14.34
N LYS A 101 -20.75 -45.56 -13.65
CA LYS A 101 -22.01 -46.19 -13.26
C LYS A 101 -22.79 -46.65 -14.50
N TYR A 102 -22.92 -45.79 -15.52
CA TYR A 102 -23.54 -46.16 -16.79
C TYR A 102 -22.80 -47.33 -17.47
N MET A 103 -21.46 -47.29 -17.48
CA MET A 103 -20.62 -48.36 -18.02
C MET A 103 -20.79 -49.67 -17.24
N TYR A 104 -21.03 -49.64 -15.93
CA TYR A 104 -21.20 -50.84 -15.10
C TYR A 104 -22.63 -51.39 -15.13
N GLU A 105 -23.64 -50.53 -14.98
CA GLU A 105 -25.05 -50.90 -15.00
C GLU A 105 -25.51 -51.37 -16.38
N ASN A 106 -24.89 -50.84 -17.44
CA ASN A 106 -25.12 -51.31 -18.81
C ASN A 106 -24.02 -52.27 -19.29
N GLY A 107 -22.83 -52.32 -18.67
CA GLY A 107 -21.69 -53.12 -19.14
C GLY A 107 -21.16 -54.03 -18.04
N SER A 108 -21.47 -55.32 -18.11
CA SER A 108 -20.69 -56.22 -18.97
C SER A 108 -21.38 -56.62 -20.27
N GLU A 109 -22.70 -56.69 -20.33
CA GLU A 109 -23.40 -57.15 -21.54
C GLU A 109 -23.39 -56.10 -22.66
N SER A 110 -23.53 -54.78 -22.41
CA SER A 110 -23.56 -53.76 -23.47
C SER A 110 -22.19 -53.39 -24.04
N MET A 111 -21.12 -53.33 -23.23
CA MET A 111 -19.78 -52.96 -23.75
C MET A 111 -19.08 -54.13 -24.44
N ILE A 112 -19.22 -55.36 -23.89
CA ILE A 112 -18.77 -56.58 -24.56
C ILE A 112 -19.67 -56.90 -25.76
N SER A 113 -20.99 -56.67 -25.71
CA SER A 113 -21.82 -56.79 -26.91
C SER A 113 -21.60 -55.68 -27.92
N MET A 114 -21.23 -54.46 -27.55
CA MET A 114 -20.87 -53.39 -28.50
C MET A 114 -19.55 -53.71 -29.21
N LEU A 115 -18.60 -54.33 -28.50
CA LEU A 115 -17.40 -54.92 -29.09
C LEU A 115 -17.74 -56.12 -29.99
N PHE A 116 -18.59 -57.06 -29.56
CA PHE A 116 -19.00 -58.21 -30.38
C PHE A 116 -20.00 -57.90 -31.50
N SER A 117 -20.66 -56.76 -31.45
CA SER A 117 -21.53 -56.22 -32.52
C SER A 117 -20.73 -55.32 -33.47
N ALA A 118 -19.40 -55.35 -33.42
CA ALA A 118 -18.58 -54.65 -34.38
C ALA A 118 -18.66 -55.31 -35.76
N ASP A 119 -18.92 -54.52 -36.80
CA ASP A 119 -19.11 -55.03 -38.18
C ASP A 119 -17.81 -55.53 -38.82
N SER A 120 -16.65 -55.19 -38.23
CA SER A 120 -15.33 -55.60 -38.70
C SER A 120 -14.27 -55.53 -37.59
N MET A 121 -13.10 -56.16 -37.81
CA MET A 121 -11.95 -56.06 -36.91
C MET A 121 -11.46 -54.61 -36.76
N ALA A 122 -11.61 -53.77 -37.79
CA ALA A 122 -11.28 -52.34 -37.71
C ALA A 122 -12.29 -51.57 -36.84
N ASP A 123 -13.58 -51.89 -36.94
CA ASP A 123 -14.63 -51.32 -36.08
C ASP A 123 -14.48 -51.76 -34.62
N LEU A 124 -14.08 -53.02 -34.38
CA LEU A 124 -13.74 -53.53 -33.05
C LEU A 124 -12.57 -52.75 -32.44
N LEU A 125 -11.49 -52.54 -33.21
CA LEU A 125 -10.31 -51.79 -32.77
C LEU A 125 -10.68 -50.34 -32.44
N ASN A 126 -11.45 -49.67 -33.30
CA ASN A 126 -11.90 -48.30 -33.09
C ASN A 126 -12.78 -48.16 -31.84
N LYS A 127 -13.64 -49.14 -31.55
CA LYS A 127 -14.49 -49.14 -30.36
C LYS A 127 -13.69 -49.41 -29.08
N ALA A 128 -12.70 -50.30 -29.12
CA ALA A 128 -11.78 -50.53 -28.01
C ALA A 128 -10.93 -49.29 -27.72
N ASP A 129 -10.36 -48.67 -28.76
CA ASP A 129 -9.62 -47.41 -28.67
C ASP A 129 -10.50 -46.30 -28.12
N PHE A 130 -11.76 -46.19 -28.55
CA PHE A 130 -12.70 -45.20 -28.04
C PHE A 130 -12.94 -45.32 -26.53
N VAL A 131 -13.19 -46.54 -26.02
CA VAL A 131 -13.42 -46.76 -24.59
C VAL A 131 -12.18 -46.43 -23.76
N GLN A 132 -11.00 -46.83 -24.24
CA GLN A 132 -9.73 -46.50 -23.59
C GLN A 132 -9.49 -44.99 -23.58
N ASN A 133 -9.61 -44.33 -24.73
CA ASN A 133 -9.42 -42.89 -24.88
C ASN A 133 -10.38 -42.06 -24.01
N VAL A 134 -11.64 -42.50 -23.87
CA VAL A 134 -12.62 -41.80 -23.00
C VAL A 134 -12.23 -41.92 -21.53
N THR A 135 -11.75 -43.09 -21.09
CA THR A 135 -11.35 -43.33 -19.70
C THR A 135 -10.06 -42.60 -19.36
N GLU A 136 -9.09 -42.58 -20.28
CA GLU A 136 -7.85 -41.81 -20.15
C GLU A 136 -8.15 -40.30 -20.11
N TYR A 137 -8.99 -39.81 -21.02
CA TYR A 137 -9.41 -38.40 -21.04
C TYR A 137 -10.03 -37.93 -19.71
N ASP A 138 -10.95 -38.72 -19.12
CA ASP A 138 -11.57 -38.34 -17.84
C ASP A 138 -10.56 -38.28 -16.69
N ARG A 139 -9.60 -39.21 -16.67
CA ARG A 139 -8.52 -39.23 -15.67
C ARG A 139 -7.58 -38.04 -15.84
N ASP A 140 -7.14 -37.77 -17.06
CA ASP A 140 -6.26 -36.65 -17.37
C ASP A 140 -6.94 -35.32 -17.03
N MET A 141 -8.24 -35.19 -17.32
CA MET A 141 -9.02 -34.00 -16.99
C MET A 141 -9.08 -33.77 -15.48
N LEU A 142 -9.34 -34.82 -14.70
CA LEU A 142 -9.38 -34.74 -13.24
C LEU A 142 -7.99 -34.43 -12.65
N GLU A 143 -6.94 -35.08 -13.14
CA GLU A 143 -5.56 -34.81 -12.70
C GLU A 143 -5.15 -33.35 -12.99
N ASN A 144 -5.52 -32.82 -14.16
CA ASN A 144 -5.27 -31.42 -14.50
C ASN A 144 -6.03 -30.46 -13.57
N LEU A 145 -7.29 -30.76 -13.21
CA LEU A 145 -8.06 -29.95 -12.25
C LEU A 145 -7.42 -29.94 -10.85
N VAL A 146 -6.95 -31.10 -10.39
CA VAL A 146 -6.23 -31.21 -9.11
C VAL A 146 -4.96 -30.38 -9.15
N LYS A 147 -4.16 -30.48 -10.22
CA LYS A 147 -2.92 -29.68 -10.37
C LYS A 147 -3.19 -28.17 -10.43
N VAL A 148 -4.25 -27.76 -11.13
CA VAL A 148 -4.65 -26.35 -11.19
C VAL A 148 -5.04 -25.86 -9.80
N ARG A 149 -5.86 -26.62 -9.06
CA ARG A 149 -6.23 -26.30 -7.68
C ARG A 149 -5.01 -26.16 -6.77
N GLU A 150 -4.13 -27.16 -6.75
CA GLU A 150 -2.92 -27.16 -5.93
C GLU A 150 -1.98 -25.99 -6.27
N GLY A 151 -1.88 -25.65 -7.56
CA GLY A 151 -1.13 -24.48 -8.03
C GLY A 151 -1.71 -23.16 -7.51
N ILE A 152 -3.04 -23.00 -7.56
CA ILE A 152 -3.73 -21.82 -7.02
C ILE A 152 -3.55 -21.73 -5.50
N GLU A 153 -3.70 -22.84 -4.76
CA GLU A 153 -3.50 -22.88 -3.30
C GLU A 153 -2.07 -22.48 -2.91
N THR A 154 -1.07 -22.97 -3.65
CA THR A 154 0.33 -22.60 -3.42
C THR A 154 0.56 -21.10 -3.66
N GLN A 155 0.00 -20.55 -4.74
CA GLN A 155 0.11 -19.12 -5.04
C GLN A 155 -0.58 -18.25 -3.99
N GLU A 156 -1.75 -18.69 -3.50
CA GLU A 156 -2.50 -18.01 -2.44
C GLU A 156 -1.70 -17.97 -1.12
N ASP A 157 -1.11 -19.10 -0.73
CA ASP A 157 -0.30 -19.20 0.49
C ASP A 157 0.97 -18.34 0.39
N ASP A 158 1.66 -18.35 -0.76
CA ASP A 158 2.83 -17.50 -1.01
C ASP A 158 2.48 -16.01 -0.90
N LEU A 159 1.33 -15.60 -1.45
CA LEU A 159 0.86 -14.21 -1.36
C LEU A 159 0.49 -13.83 0.06
N LYS A 160 -0.19 -14.69 0.83
CA LYS A 160 -0.49 -14.42 2.24
C LYS A 160 0.78 -14.29 3.09
N SER A 161 1.83 -15.06 2.76
CA SER A 161 3.14 -14.89 3.38
C SER A 161 3.74 -13.52 3.04
N GLN A 162 3.72 -13.12 1.76
CA GLN A 162 4.21 -11.79 1.34
C GLN A 162 3.42 -10.64 1.99
N GLN A 163 2.10 -10.78 2.16
CA GLN A 163 1.28 -9.78 2.87
C GLN A 163 1.72 -9.60 4.32
N THR A 164 2.09 -10.69 4.99
CA THR A 164 2.61 -10.63 6.37
C THR A 164 3.94 -9.90 6.41
N GLU A 165 4.84 -10.19 5.47
CA GLU A 165 6.13 -9.49 5.35
C GLU A 165 5.97 -7.99 5.05
N LEU A 166 5.03 -7.63 4.18
CA LEU A 166 4.73 -6.22 3.87
C LEU A 166 4.09 -5.49 5.06
N ALA A 167 3.22 -6.15 5.82
CA ALA A 167 2.63 -5.59 7.03
C ALA A 167 3.70 -5.32 8.10
N ASP A 168 4.61 -6.28 8.32
CA ASP A 168 5.74 -6.14 9.24
C ASP A 168 6.67 -4.99 8.80
N LEU A 169 6.96 -4.89 7.49
CA LEU A 169 7.74 -3.80 6.92
C LEU A 169 7.07 -2.44 7.15
N LYS A 170 5.77 -2.33 6.92
CA LYS A 170 5.00 -1.11 7.18
C LYS A 170 5.04 -0.71 8.65
N GLU A 171 4.92 -1.66 9.58
CA GLU A 171 5.04 -1.38 11.01
C GLU A 171 6.44 -0.86 11.36
N GLN A 172 7.49 -1.47 10.79
CA GLN A 172 8.87 -1.02 10.97
C GLN A 172 9.08 0.42 10.46
N LEU A 173 8.59 0.73 9.26
CA LEU A 173 8.69 2.07 8.66
C LEU A 173 7.95 3.12 9.49
N ASN A 174 6.75 2.82 9.98
CA ASN A 174 5.99 3.71 10.87
C ASN A 174 6.75 3.99 12.18
N SER A 175 7.37 2.97 12.75
CA SER A 175 8.20 3.12 13.95
C SER A 175 9.41 4.02 13.69
N GLU A 176 10.10 3.81 12.56
CA GLU A 176 11.25 4.64 12.16
C GLU A 176 10.86 6.10 11.89
N GLN A 177 9.71 6.32 11.24
CA GLN A 177 9.15 7.65 11.03
C GLN A 177 8.87 8.37 12.36
N ALA A 178 8.31 7.65 13.35
CA ALA A 178 8.06 8.20 14.68
C ALA A 178 9.35 8.52 15.45
N GLU A 179 10.37 7.67 15.35
CA GLU A 179 11.71 7.92 15.93
C GLU A 179 12.34 9.19 15.32
N LEU A 180 12.28 9.36 14.00
CA LEU A 180 12.78 10.55 13.31
C LEU A 180 12.00 11.81 13.66
N GLN A 181 10.67 11.74 13.77
CA GLN A 181 9.85 12.86 14.17
C GLN A 181 10.20 13.34 15.60
N ALA A 182 10.42 12.41 16.53
CA ALA A 182 10.89 12.74 17.88
C ALA A 182 12.28 13.39 17.86
N LYS A 183 13.19 12.88 17.02
CA LYS A 183 14.53 13.44 16.84
C LYS A 183 14.49 14.84 16.23
N ALA A 184 13.66 15.08 15.21
CA ALA A 184 13.45 16.39 14.60
C ALA A 184 12.95 17.42 15.63
N ALA A 185 11.98 17.03 16.47
CA ALA A 185 11.45 17.89 17.52
C ALA A 185 12.52 18.26 18.57
N ALA A 186 13.36 17.30 18.97
CA ALA A 186 14.48 17.55 19.87
C ALA A 186 15.53 18.47 19.24
N THR A 187 15.98 18.18 18.01
CA THR A 187 16.94 19.01 17.27
C THR A 187 16.43 20.43 17.03
N SER A 188 15.15 20.60 16.73
CA SER A 188 14.51 21.92 16.58
C SER A 188 14.51 22.72 17.90
N THR A 189 14.26 22.04 19.02
CA THR A 189 14.32 22.65 20.36
C THR A 189 15.74 23.10 20.72
N ASP A 190 16.74 22.25 20.44
CA ASP A 190 18.16 22.58 20.64
C ASP A 190 18.57 23.76 19.76
N LEU A 191 18.19 23.74 18.48
CA LEU A 191 18.48 24.81 17.52
C LEU A 191 17.86 26.15 17.97
N ALA A 192 16.64 26.16 18.49
CA ALA A 192 16.02 27.36 19.04
C ALA A 192 16.81 27.89 20.26
N THR A 193 17.27 26.98 21.13
CA THR A 193 18.07 27.33 22.32
C THR A 193 19.43 27.93 21.93
N PHE A 194 20.15 27.29 20.99
CA PHE A 194 21.44 27.79 20.53
C PHE A 194 21.32 29.10 19.75
N ASN A 195 20.25 29.30 18.97
CA ASN A 195 19.97 30.57 18.32
C ASN A 195 19.74 31.70 19.34
N ALA A 196 19.00 31.44 20.42
CA ALA A 196 18.79 32.41 21.49
C ALA A 196 20.10 32.78 22.20
N GLN A 197 20.96 31.78 22.47
CA GLN A 197 22.29 32.01 23.05
C GLN A 197 23.19 32.82 22.10
N LEU A 198 23.19 32.50 20.81
CA LEU A 198 23.95 33.21 19.80
C LEU A 198 23.51 34.68 19.69
N GLN A 199 22.20 34.94 19.72
CA GLN A 199 21.68 36.30 19.69
C GLN A 199 22.10 37.09 20.93
N ALA A 200 21.97 36.50 22.13
CA ALA A 200 22.39 37.13 23.37
C ALA A 200 23.90 37.43 23.39
N ALA A 201 24.73 36.52 22.87
CA ALA A 201 26.18 36.70 22.75
C ALA A 201 26.55 37.84 21.79
N ARG A 202 25.85 37.94 20.64
CA ARG A 202 26.04 39.05 19.69
C ARG A 202 25.63 40.39 20.30
N ASP A 203 24.51 40.45 21.00
CA ASP A 203 24.02 41.67 21.66
C ASP A 203 24.96 42.14 22.78
N ALA A 204 25.52 41.20 23.55
CA ALA A 204 26.51 41.49 24.58
C ALA A 204 27.80 42.06 23.98
N LYS A 205 28.33 41.43 22.92
CA LYS A 205 29.52 41.91 22.22
C LYS A 205 29.32 43.31 21.61
N ALA A 206 28.16 43.58 21.02
CA ALA A 206 27.85 44.90 20.47
C ALA A 206 27.87 46.00 21.56
N LYS A 207 27.30 45.71 22.73
CA LYS A 207 27.33 46.64 23.88
C LYS A 207 28.74 46.88 24.41
N GLU A 208 29.59 45.84 24.47
CA GLU A 208 30.99 45.98 24.87
C GLU A 208 31.78 46.84 23.88
N GLU A 209 31.62 46.61 22.58
CA GLU A 209 32.26 47.41 21.54
C GLU A 209 31.80 48.88 21.57
N GLU A 210 30.52 49.13 21.82
CA GLU A 210 29.98 50.49 21.95
C GLU A 210 30.54 51.19 23.19
N ALA A 211 30.59 50.51 24.35
CA ALA A 211 31.20 51.06 25.56
C ALA A 211 32.70 51.33 25.40
N ALA A 212 33.42 50.46 24.67
CA ALA A 212 34.83 50.67 24.34
C ALA A 212 35.03 51.88 23.43
N LYS A 213 34.18 52.05 22.41
CA LYS A 213 34.19 53.24 21.54
C LYS A 213 33.89 54.52 22.32
N GLN A 214 32.92 54.51 23.22
CA GLN A 214 32.60 55.66 24.07
C GLN A 214 33.78 56.03 24.98
N LYS A 215 34.41 55.06 25.66
CA LYS A 215 35.61 55.30 26.47
C LYS A 215 36.80 55.83 25.65
N ALA A 216 37.00 55.31 24.43
CA ALA A 216 38.04 55.79 23.54
C ALA A 216 37.74 57.22 23.03
N ALA A 217 36.48 57.54 22.74
CA ALA A 217 36.04 58.88 22.36
C ALA A 217 36.18 59.88 23.52
N GLU A 218 35.85 59.50 24.76
CA GLU A 218 36.06 60.32 25.96
C GLU A 218 37.56 60.57 26.22
N ALA A 219 38.41 59.56 26.03
CA ALA A 219 39.87 59.72 26.14
C ALA A 219 40.44 60.65 25.05
N ALA A 220 39.91 60.58 23.83
CA ALA A 220 40.27 61.50 22.74
C ALA A 220 39.72 62.92 22.96
N ALA A 221 38.53 63.06 23.55
CA ALA A 221 37.93 64.34 23.90
C ALA A 221 38.70 65.06 25.02
N ASN A 222 39.21 64.34 26.03
CA ASN A 222 40.08 64.91 27.07
C ASN A 222 41.43 65.44 26.55
N THR A 223 41.85 65.02 25.35
CA THR A 223 43.05 65.55 24.68
C THR A 223 42.73 66.80 23.83
N THR A 224 41.44 67.13 23.65
CA THR A 224 40.96 68.23 22.79
C THR A 224 40.30 69.36 23.59
N THR A 225 40.37 69.35 24.93
CA THR A 225 39.87 70.43 25.80
C THR A 225 40.92 71.53 26.02
N SER A 226 41.53 72.03 24.94
CA SER A 226 42.28 73.29 24.93
C SER A 226 41.89 74.21 23.77
N SER A 227 40.86 73.87 22.99
CA SER A 227 40.47 74.68 21.84
C SER A 227 38.96 74.77 21.70
N ASN A 228 38.45 76.00 21.84
CA ASN A 228 37.17 76.49 21.34
C ASN A 228 35.89 76.16 22.12
N LYS A 229 35.65 77.09 23.04
CA LYS A 229 34.37 77.68 23.43
C LYS A 229 33.83 78.53 22.25
N ASN A 230 32.63 78.25 21.73
CA ASN A 230 31.59 79.25 21.39
C ASN A 230 30.45 78.72 20.48
N ASN A 231 29.22 79.11 20.86
CA ASN A 231 27.98 79.26 20.07
C ASN A 231 27.32 77.99 19.48
N SER A 232 25.99 77.85 19.38
CA SER A 232 24.81 78.50 19.98
C SER A 232 23.57 77.74 19.49
N SER A 233 22.54 77.71 20.34
CA SER A 233 21.10 77.83 20.03
C SER A 233 20.34 76.79 19.18
N SER A 234 19.30 76.25 19.86
CA SER A 234 17.90 76.04 19.39
C SER A 234 17.66 74.89 18.40
N SER A 235 16.53 74.20 18.31
CA SER A 235 15.30 73.99 19.10
C SER A 235 14.37 73.14 18.22
N ASN A 236 13.58 72.24 18.82
CA ASN A 236 12.29 71.60 18.38
C ASN A 236 12.33 70.07 18.47
N THR A 237 11.54 69.37 19.31
CA THR A 237 10.06 69.16 19.41
C THR A 237 9.40 68.39 18.25
N ASN A 238 9.00 67.13 18.53
CA ASN A 238 7.66 66.49 18.39
C ASN A 238 7.83 64.95 18.41
N SER A 239 7.29 64.14 19.33
CA SER A 239 5.89 63.82 19.73
C SER A 239 5.21 62.71 18.90
N GLY A 240 4.66 61.70 19.60
CA GLY A 240 3.63 60.73 19.13
C GLY A 240 4.07 59.27 19.27
N SER A 241 3.73 58.50 20.32
CA SER A 241 2.44 57.81 20.62
C SER A 241 2.09 56.71 19.58
N ASN A 242 1.55 55.53 19.86
CA ASN A 242 1.24 54.71 21.03
C ASN A 242 0.83 53.32 20.48
N SER A 243 0.85 52.33 21.36
CA SER A 243 0.27 50.96 21.28
C SER A 243 -1.10 50.81 20.59
N SER A 244 -1.36 49.64 19.98
CA SER A 244 -2.19 48.56 20.56
C SER A 244 -2.56 47.46 19.54
N SER A 245 -2.49 46.21 20.04
CA SER A 245 -3.16 44.96 19.66
C SER A 245 -4.50 45.00 18.90
N ASN A 246 -4.80 43.98 18.07
CA ASN A 246 -5.70 42.87 18.46
C ASN A 246 -5.89 41.81 17.34
N SER A 247 -6.19 40.61 17.82
CA SER A 247 -6.49 39.30 17.26
C SER A 247 -7.83 39.11 16.50
N ASN A 248 -7.91 38.07 15.66
CA ASN A 248 -8.66 36.81 15.89
C ASN A 248 -9.46 36.26 14.67
N SER A 249 -9.74 34.94 14.75
CA SER A 249 -10.75 34.10 14.08
C SER A 249 -10.18 33.19 12.99
N GLY A 250 -10.43 31.88 12.94
CA GLY A 250 -11.31 31.02 13.72
C GLY A 250 -11.68 29.78 12.89
N SER A 251 -11.44 28.60 13.47
CA SER A 251 -11.97 27.23 13.28
C SER A 251 -12.82 26.85 12.05
N ASN A 252 -12.63 25.61 11.54
CA ASN A 252 -13.59 24.54 11.83
C ASN A 252 -13.02 23.12 11.71
N SER A 253 -13.57 22.26 12.57
CA SER A 253 -13.42 20.81 12.69
C SER A 253 -14.38 20.08 11.73
N GLY A 254 -14.02 18.84 11.36
CA GLY A 254 -14.89 17.93 10.62
C GLY A 254 -14.37 16.50 10.65
N ASN A 255 -14.68 15.77 11.72
CA ASN A 255 -14.61 14.31 11.77
C ASN A 255 -15.51 13.72 10.68
N ASN A 256 -15.04 12.71 9.95
CA ASN A 256 -15.92 11.73 9.34
C ASN A 256 -15.31 10.33 9.34
N HIS A 257 -16.16 9.39 9.72
CA HIS A 257 -15.92 7.97 9.87
C HIS A 257 -15.52 7.29 8.56
N GLY A 258 -14.81 6.17 8.68
CA GLY A 258 -14.41 5.29 7.58
C GLY A 258 -15.57 4.96 6.66
N ASN A 259 -15.58 5.62 5.51
CA ASN A 259 -16.43 5.33 4.36
C ASN A 259 -15.49 4.74 3.31
N TYR A 260 -15.66 3.46 2.97
CA TYR A 260 -15.01 2.90 1.80
C TYR A 260 -15.37 3.77 0.59
N VAL A 261 -14.36 4.38 -0.03
CA VAL A 261 -14.54 5.17 -1.25
C VAL A 261 -14.74 4.17 -2.38
N ILE A 262 -15.97 4.07 -2.91
CA ILE A 262 -16.27 3.30 -4.12
C ILE A 262 -15.53 3.99 -5.27
N PRO A 263 -14.52 3.37 -5.90
CA PRO A 263 -13.90 3.99 -7.07
C PRO A 263 -14.93 4.00 -8.18
N SER A 264 -15.19 5.16 -8.79
CA SER A 264 -16.11 5.30 -9.93
C SER A 264 -15.53 4.59 -11.16
N GLY A 265 -15.75 3.28 -11.25
CA GLY A 265 -15.31 2.41 -12.33
C GLY A 265 -15.60 0.96 -11.95
N GLY A 266 -16.08 0.16 -12.91
CA GLY A 266 -16.43 -1.25 -12.69
C GLY A 266 -15.22 -2.13 -12.34
N LEU A 267 -15.43 -3.44 -12.37
CA LEU A 267 -14.39 -4.43 -12.09
C LEU A 267 -13.24 -4.30 -13.09
N THR A 268 -12.00 -4.37 -12.63
CA THR A 268 -10.79 -4.28 -13.48
C THR A 268 -9.82 -5.37 -13.07
N PRO A 269 -8.82 -5.75 -13.91
CA PRO A 269 -7.81 -6.72 -13.51
C PRO A 269 -7.12 -6.37 -12.19
N SER A 270 -6.84 -5.08 -11.96
CA SER A 270 -6.23 -4.59 -10.72
C SER A 270 -7.15 -4.62 -9.50
N LYS A 271 -8.47 -4.69 -9.69
CA LYS A 271 -9.45 -4.75 -8.60
C LYS A 271 -9.93 -6.19 -8.46
N GLY A 272 -9.47 -6.87 -7.42
CA GLY A 272 -9.83 -8.26 -7.18
C GLY A 272 -11.32 -8.44 -6.87
N ARG A 273 -11.91 -7.48 -6.15
CA ARG A 273 -13.29 -7.49 -5.67
C ARG A 273 -13.89 -6.09 -5.65
N ILE A 274 -15.17 -5.96 -6.01
CA ILE A 274 -15.95 -4.72 -5.83
C ILE A 274 -17.35 -5.03 -5.28
N TRP A 275 -18.07 -3.99 -4.84
CA TRP A 275 -19.49 -4.05 -4.55
C TRP A 275 -20.28 -3.34 -5.65
N PHE A 276 -21.27 -4.01 -6.24
CA PHE A 276 -22.09 -3.47 -7.31
C PHE A 276 -23.53 -3.93 -7.18
N ASN A 277 -24.48 -3.00 -7.25
CA ASN A 277 -25.93 -3.27 -7.34
C ASN A 277 -26.49 -4.31 -6.34
N GLY A 278 -25.95 -4.35 -5.12
CA GLY A 278 -26.42 -5.24 -4.05
C GLY A 278 -25.73 -6.61 -3.97
N HIS A 279 -24.73 -6.87 -4.81
CA HIS A 279 -23.87 -8.05 -4.77
C HIS A 279 -22.39 -7.64 -4.79
N SER A 280 -21.51 -8.55 -4.38
CA SER A 280 -20.09 -8.42 -4.69
C SER A 280 -19.80 -8.93 -6.11
N GLU A 281 -18.80 -8.34 -6.76
CA GLU A 281 -18.26 -8.87 -8.00
C GLU A 281 -16.78 -9.18 -7.83
N THR A 282 -16.40 -10.36 -8.29
CA THR A 282 -15.01 -10.83 -8.42
C THR A 282 -14.83 -11.38 -9.83
N TYR A 283 -13.63 -11.87 -10.18
CA TYR A 283 -13.40 -12.49 -11.48
C TYR A 283 -12.51 -13.71 -11.37
N TYR A 284 -12.63 -14.60 -12.35
CA TYR A 284 -11.72 -15.73 -12.54
C TYR A 284 -11.31 -15.83 -14.01
N SER A 285 -10.09 -16.32 -14.20
CA SER A 285 -9.47 -16.45 -15.53
C SER A 285 -9.91 -17.74 -16.22
N GLN A 286 -10.05 -17.72 -17.54
CA GLN A 286 -10.27 -18.95 -18.32
C GLN A 286 -9.18 -20.00 -18.15
N LYS A 287 -7.99 -19.59 -17.70
CA LYS A 287 -6.84 -20.45 -17.43
C LYS A 287 -7.04 -21.39 -16.24
N VAL A 288 -8.02 -21.11 -15.38
CA VAL A 288 -8.32 -21.94 -14.19
C VAL A 288 -9.27 -23.09 -14.50
N LEU A 289 -9.72 -23.21 -15.76
CA LEU A 289 -10.52 -24.32 -16.25
C LEU A 289 -9.73 -25.11 -17.28
N PRO A 290 -9.68 -26.45 -17.18
CA PRO A 290 -8.94 -27.28 -18.12
C PRO A 290 -9.60 -27.31 -19.50
N GLY A 291 -8.80 -27.60 -20.53
CA GLY A 291 -9.26 -27.67 -21.91
C GLY A 291 -9.69 -26.32 -22.48
N GLY A 292 -10.79 -26.30 -23.25
CA GLY A 292 -11.30 -25.08 -23.88
C GLY A 292 -12.15 -24.18 -22.98
N GLY A 293 -12.12 -24.36 -21.65
CA GLY A 293 -12.99 -23.65 -20.71
C GLY A 293 -14.46 -24.08 -20.80
N LEU A 294 -15.37 -23.24 -20.29
CA LEU A 294 -16.81 -23.52 -20.30
C LEU A 294 -17.34 -23.68 -21.74
N ALA A 295 -18.25 -24.63 -21.94
CA ALA A 295 -19.00 -24.80 -23.18
C ALA A 295 -20.04 -23.68 -23.35
N ILE A 296 -19.62 -22.59 -24.00
CA ILE A 296 -20.40 -21.36 -24.21
C ILE A 296 -20.67 -21.17 -25.72
N PRO A 297 -21.93 -21.04 -26.16
CA PRO A 297 -22.25 -20.76 -27.56
C PRO A 297 -21.63 -19.45 -28.03
N GLY A 298 -20.88 -19.45 -29.14
CA GLY A 298 -20.26 -18.26 -29.72
C GLY A 298 -19.22 -17.59 -28.81
N ARG A 299 -18.56 -18.37 -27.95
CA ARG A 299 -17.53 -17.88 -27.03
C ARG A 299 -16.49 -17.03 -27.76
N HIS A 300 -16.26 -15.82 -27.28
CA HIS A 300 -15.17 -14.96 -27.73
C HIS A 300 -14.68 -14.06 -26.59
N ILE A 301 -13.45 -13.57 -26.73
CA ILE A 301 -12.85 -12.60 -25.82
C ILE A 301 -13.19 -11.21 -26.36
N ALA A 302 -13.84 -10.37 -25.57
CA ALA A 302 -14.11 -8.99 -25.92
C ALA A 302 -12.86 -8.11 -25.70
N SER A 303 -12.86 -6.88 -26.24
CA SER A 303 -11.72 -5.97 -26.14
C SER A 303 -11.37 -5.54 -24.71
N ASP A 304 -12.34 -5.66 -23.80
CA ASP A 304 -12.16 -5.43 -22.35
C ASP A 304 -11.61 -6.66 -21.61
N GLY A 305 -11.39 -7.78 -22.31
CA GLY A 305 -10.91 -9.05 -21.75
C GLY A 305 -11.99 -9.91 -21.09
N THR A 306 -13.26 -9.50 -21.13
CA THR A 306 -14.38 -10.34 -20.67
C THR A 306 -14.66 -11.46 -21.67
N ILE A 307 -15.00 -12.65 -21.18
CA ILE A 307 -15.49 -13.74 -22.02
C ILE A 307 -16.98 -13.54 -22.27
N ARG A 308 -17.41 -13.60 -23.53
CA ARG A 308 -18.81 -13.34 -23.93
C ARG A 308 -19.40 -14.47 -24.75
N ASP A 309 -20.74 -14.57 -24.69
CA ASP A 309 -21.52 -15.51 -25.50
C ASP A 309 -21.85 -14.95 -26.90
N LYS A 310 -22.52 -15.76 -27.74
CA LYS A 310 -22.96 -15.39 -29.09
C LYS A 310 -23.85 -14.14 -29.16
N ASP A 311 -24.56 -13.83 -28.08
CA ASP A 311 -25.49 -12.69 -27.99
C ASP A 311 -24.81 -11.50 -27.30
N ASN A 312 -23.48 -11.59 -27.09
CA ASN A 312 -22.61 -10.57 -26.51
C ASN A 312 -22.85 -10.29 -25.01
N TYR A 313 -23.45 -11.22 -24.27
CA TYR A 313 -23.52 -11.16 -22.81
C TYR A 313 -22.21 -11.61 -22.18
N ILE A 314 -21.80 -10.93 -21.11
CA ILE A 314 -20.66 -11.34 -20.28
C ILE A 314 -20.98 -12.68 -19.64
N VAL A 315 -20.06 -13.62 -19.72
CA VAL A 315 -20.20 -14.91 -19.07
C VAL A 315 -19.90 -14.75 -17.58
N VAL A 316 -20.84 -15.18 -16.73
CA VAL A 316 -20.67 -15.09 -15.28
C VAL A 316 -20.96 -16.41 -14.57
N ALA A 317 -20.39 -16.56 -13.37
CA ALA A 317 -20.81 -17.57 -12.39
C ALA A 317 -21.69 -16.93 -11.31
N SER A 318 -22.76 -17.62 -10.93
CA SER A 318 -23.60 -17.22 -9.80
C SER A 318 -24.25 -18.42 -9.12
N ASP A 319 -24.22 -18.44 -7.78
CA ASP A 319 -24.99 -19.41 -6.98
C ASP A 319 -26.40 -18.92 -6.63
N ASP A 320 -26.67 -17.62 -6.79
CA ASP A 320 -27.97 -17.02 -6.46
C ASP A 320 -28.95 -17.07 -7.65
N TYR A 321 -28.42 -17.13 -8.87
CA TYR A 321 -29.21 -17.08 -10.10
C TYR A 321 -29.07 -18.38 -10.91
N PRO A 322 -30.17 -18.95 -11.43
CA PRO A 322 -30.10 -20.13 -12.29
C PRO A 322 -29.33 -19.88 -13.59
N LYS A 323 -28.72 -20.93 -14.14
CA LYS A 323 -28.05 -20.90 -15.46
C LYS A 323 -28.99 -20.35 -16.55
N GLY A 324 -28.49 -19.44 -17.37
CA GLY A 324 -29.23 -18.74 -18.42
C GLY A 324 -29.89 -17.43 -17.99
N THR A 325 -29.92 -17.12 -16.69
CA THR A 325 -30.43 -15.84 -16.18
C THR A 325 -29.52 -14.70 -16.64
N VAL A 326 -30.12 -13.59 -17.10
CA VAL A 326 -29.40 -12.35 -17.40
C VAL A 326 -29.37 -11.47 -16.15
N VAL A 327 -28.18 -11.02 -15.79
CA VAL A 327 -27.90 -10.22 -14.59
C VAL A 327 -27.14 -8.96 -14.99
N GLN A 328 -27.33 -7.88 -14.23
CA GLN A 328 -26.56 -6.66 -14.46
C GLN A 328 -25.26 -6.72 -13.69
N THR A 329 -24.13 -6.50 -14.37
CA THR A 329 -22.81 -6.37 -13.76
C THR A 329 -22.25 -4.96 -13.91
N SER A 330 -21.16 -4.67 -13.21
CA SER A 330 -20.45 -3.38 -13.34
C SER A 330 -19.86 -3.15 -14.73
N LEU A 331 -19.66 -4.20 -15.53
CA LEU A 331 -19.10 -4.14 -16.89
C LEU A 331 -20.15 -4.28 -17.99
N GLY A 332 -21.42 -4.49 -17.63
CA GLY A 332 -22.52 -4.66 -18.56
C GLY A 332 -23.43 -5.83 -18.22
N ALA A 333 -24.32 -6.19 -19.14
CA ALA A 333 -25.21 -7.33 -18.94
C ALA A 333 -24.42 -8.65 -19.01
N GLY A 334 -24.53 -9.45 -17.96
CA GLY A 334 -23.99 -10.80 -17.88
C GLY A 334 -25.07 -11.87 -18.00
N LYS A 335 -24.71 -13.08 -18.37
CA LYS A 335 -25.57 -14.26 -18.40
C LYS A 335 -24.89 -15.39 -17.63
N VAL A 336 -25.64 -16.04 -16.74
CA VAL A 336 -25.10 -17.08 -15.86
C VAL A 336 -24.83 -18.35 -16.65
N TYR A 337 -23.58 -18.82 -16.65
CA TYR A 337 -23.17 -20.07 -17.30
C TYR A 337 -22.56 -21.09 -16.34
N ASP A 338 -22.04 -20.62 -15.21
CA ASP A 338 -21.40 -21.44 -14.19
C ASP A 338 -21.96 -21.12 -12.80
N SER A 339 -21.57 -21.94 -11.83
CA SER A 339 -21.87 -21.82 -10.41
C SER A 339 -20.57 -21.80 -9.63
N GLY A 340 -20.64 -21.51 -8.33
CA GLY A 340 -19.48 -21.51 -7.45
C GLY A 340 -18.93 -20.14 -7.11
N SER A 341 -19.70 -19.08 -7.33
CA SER A 341 -19.31 -17.73 -6.93
C SER A 341 -19.51 -17.46 -5.44
N GLY A 342 -20.28 -18.30 -4.74
CA GLY A 342 -20.77 -18.04 -3.40
C GLY A 342 -22.00 -17.14 -3.39
N LYS A 343 -22.77 -17.23 -2.31
CA LYS A 343 -23.99 -16.42 -2.13
C LYS A 343 -23.67 -14.94 -2.00
N GLY A 344 -24.46 -14.10 -2.66
CA GLY A 344 -24.31 -12.66 -2.72
C GLY A 344 -23.20 -12.17 -3.65
N ASN A 345 -22.62 -13.06 -4.47
CA ASN A 345 -21.49 -12.76 -5.34
C ASN A 345 -21.73 -13.19 -6.80
N ILE A 346 -21.21 -12.39 -7.73
CA ILE A 346 -21.18 -12.71 -9.16
C ILE A 346 -19.73 -12.69 -9.62
N ASP A 347 -19.25 -13.82 -10.15
CA ASP A 347 -17.92 -13.88 -10.74
C ASP A 347 -17.96 -13.66 -12.23
N LEU A 348 -17.19 -12.69 -12.72
CA LEU A 348 -17.04 -12.44 -14.14
C LEU A 348 -15.98 -13.38 -14.73
N TYR A 349 -16.31 -14.03 -15.85
CA TYR A 349 -15.38 -14.88 -16.56
C TYR A 349 -14.53 -14.06 -17.52
N THR A 350 -13.21 -14.11 -17.39
CA THR A 350 -12.28 -13.19 -18.07
C THR A 350 -11.04 -13.91 -18.62
N ASP A 351 -10.29 -13.22 -19.48
CA ASP A 351 -8.95 -13.64 -19.94
C ASP A 351 -7.80 -12.96 -19.17
N TRP A 352 -8.14 -12.23 -18.12
CA TRP A 352 -7.18 -11.52 -17.27
C TRP A 352 -6.22 -12.46 -16.54
#